data_AF-A0A2H5ZWK3-F1
#
_entry.id   AF-A0A2H5ZWK3-F1
#
_cell.length_a   1.000
_cell.length_b   1.000
_cell.length_c   1.000
_cell.angle_alpha   90.00
_cell.angle_beta   90.00
_cell.angle_gamma   90.00
#
_symmetry.space_group_name_H-M   'P 1'
#
loop_
_entity.id
_entity.type
_entity.pdbx_description
1 polymer ?
#
loop_
_entity_poly.entity_id
_entity_poly.type
_entity_poly.pdbx_seq_one_letter_code
_entity_poly.pdbx_strand_id
1 'polypeptide(L)'
;MERATDTSHARSSFSYRLYATLWLIVGVLLLVASVPGLGRVDRTTYLVFALLAVAGNAVAIRFPSGVVVSMQAPFTFAAVWLLGWQAAPLVNFMSSAILPPLHGVSPWRAVVFVGNASLAMSAAGYAFWRLAGGPLRPDASLQEALFLLACSSLFSLINTAAVSVGRYLETGDRAHVALRRLAPLVGFTLLAYTPVSYLLALTYQISTPVFLLTVAVWLLVGVTLQGYRASREVYEQLERATRELERMSTTDPLTDLLNRRVFLDLLGRELARHRRYGDPVSLVLLDLRGFKRVNDTLGHQAGDTVLQWVAHALRRRIRRTDAAFRLGGDEFAVLCPGTGL
;
A
#
# COMPACT_ATOMS: atom_id res chain seq x y z
N MET A 1 -15.28 7.04 -32.06
CA MET A 1 -13.81 7.03 -31.89
C MET A 1 -13.45 6.11 -30.72
N GLU A 2 -13.86 4.84 -30.80
CA GLU A 2 -14.03 3.97 -29.62
C GLU A 2 -13.56 2.52 -29.91
N ARG A 3 -12.41 2.38 -30.60
CA ARG A 3 -11.78 1.08 -30.91
C ARG A 3 -10.28 0.99 -30.52
N ALA A 4 -9.75 2.00 -29.83
CA ALA A 4 -8.31 2.08 -29.51
C ALA A 4 -7.92 1.54 -28.13
N THR A 5 -8.88 1.27 -27.23
CA THR A 5 -8.60 0.84 -25.84
C THR A 5 -8.47 -0.68 -25.69
N ASP A 6 -9.06 -1.48 -26.58
CA ASP A 6 -9.09 -2.95 -26.44
C ASP A 6 -7.79 -3.64 -26.93
N THR A 7 -7.13 -3.05 -27.93
CA THR A 7 -5.88 -3.61 -28.49
C THR A 7 -4.67 -3.39 -27.58
N SER A 8 -4.68 -2.36 -26.74
CA SER A 8 -3.59 -2.08 -25.79
C SER A 8 -3.61 -3.07 -24.61
N HIS A 9 -4.80 -3.36 -24.07
CA HIS A 9 -5.00 -4.37 -23.03
C HIS A 9 -4.72 -5.79 -23.54
N ALA A 10 -5.13 -6.12 -24.76
CA ALA A 10 -4.82 -7.41 -25.37
C ALA A 10 -3.29 -7.61 -25.57
N ARG A 11 -2.58 -6.57 -26.05
CA ARG A 11 -1.12 -6.60 -26.21
C ARG A 11 -0.39 -6.66 -24.86
N SER A 12 -0.83 -5.90 -23.86
CA SER A 12 -0.23 -5.93 -22.52
C SER A 12 -0.38 -7.31 -21.86
N SER A 13 -1.55 -7.95 -22.05
CA SER A 13 -1.78 -9.33 -21.58
C SER A 13 -0.86 -10.35 -22.25
N PHE A 14 -0.66 -10.27 -23.57
CA PHE A 14 0.23 -11.19 -24.28
C PHE A 14 1.70 -11.00 -23.88
N SER A 15 2.20 -9.75 -23.89
CA SER A 15 3.58 -9.45 -23.50
C SER A 15 3.89 -9.88 -22.07
N TYR A 16 2.94 -9.68 -21.14
CA TYR A 16 3.09 -10.12 -19.77
C TYR A 16 3.13 -11.65 -19.63
N ARG A 17 2.29 -12.38 -20.37
CA ARG A 17 2.31 -13.86 -20.36
C ARG A 17 3.60 -14.41 -20.95
N LEU A 18 4.09 -13.85 -22.05
CA LEU A 18 5.39 -14.24 -22.62
C LEU A 18 6.53 -14.00 -21.62
N TYR A 19 6.52 -12.84 -20.97
CA TYR A 19 7.47 -12.51 -19.91
C TYR A 19 7.42 -13.49 -18.73
N ALA A 20 6.21 -13.84 -18.27
CA ALA A 20 6.01 -14.82 -17.21
C ALA A 20 6.51 -16.22 -17.62
N THR A 21 6.22 -16.66 -18.85
CA THR A 21 6.71 -17.95 -19.37
C THR A 21 8.23 -18.01 -19.42
N LEU A 22 8.91 -16.93 -19.82
CA LEU A 22 10.37 -16.87 -19.80
C LEU A 22 10.93 -17.05 -18.38
N TRP A 23 10.31 -16.41 -17.38
CA TRP A 23 10.68 -16.62 -15.99
C TRP A 23 10.38 -18.05 -15.50
N LEU A 24 9.27 -18.65 -15.94
CA LEU A 24 8.98 -20.04 -15.62
C LEU A 24 10.11 -20.96 -16.10
N ILE A 25 10.56 -20.77 -17.34
CA ILE A 25 11.63 -21.58 -17.94
C ILE A 25 12.92 -21.41 -17.10
N VAL A 26 13.30 -20.18 -16.77
CA VAL A 26 14.45 -19.92 -15.89
C VAL A 26 14.31 -20.63 -14.55
N GLY A 27 13.13 -20.54 -13.92
CA GLY A 27 12.85 -21.16 -12.64
C GLY A 27 12.92 -22.69 -12.67
N VAL A 28 12.33 -23.32 -13.70
CA VAL A 28 12.37 -24.78 -13.90
C VAL A 28 13.78 -25.26 -14.17
N LEU A 29 14.55 -24.55 -15.00
CA LEU A 29 15.95 -24.90 -15.26
C LEU A 29 16.79 -24.83 -13.99
N LEU A 30 16.62 -23.79 -13.16
CA LEU A 30 17.31 -23.67 -11.88
C LEU A 30 16.88 -24.75 -10.88
N LEU A 31 15.60 -25.12 -10.87
CA LEU A 31 15.08 -26.21 -10.05
C LEU A 31 15.71 -27.54 -10.45
N VAL A 32 15.74 -27.87 -11.74
CA VAL A 32 16.39 -29.09 -12.23
C VAL A 32 17.89 -29.08 -11.92
N ALA A 33 18.55 -27.94 -12.10
CA ALA A 33 19.97 -27.80 -11.80
C ALA A 33 20.30 -27.91 -10.31
N SER A 34 19.35 -27.60 -9.41
CA SER A 34 19.57 -27.70 -7.96
C SER A 34 19.42 -29.12 -7.42
N VAL A 35 18.60 -29.98 -8.05
CA VAL A 35 18.29 -31.34 -7.58
C VAL A 35 19.53 -32.19 -7.26
N PRO A 36 20.58 -32.28 -8.12
CA PRO A 36 21.77 -33.06 -7.81
C PRO A 36 22.54 -32.55 -6.58
N GLY A 37 22.47 -31.24 -6.33
CA GLY A 37 23.13 -30.61 -5.19
C GLY A 37 22.36 -30.78 -3.87
N LEU A 38 21.02 -30.86 -3.91
CA LEU A 38 20.20 -31.04 -2.71
C LEU A 38 20.53 -32.32 -1.93
N GLY A 39 21.01 -33.37 -2.61
CA GLY A 39 21.45 -34.60 -1.94
C GLY A 39 22.68 -34.43 -1.03
N ARG A 40 23.44 -33.34 -1.19
CA ARG A 40 24.65 -33.02 -0.40
C ARG A 40 24.38 -32.05 0.74
N VAL A 41 23.18 -31.49 0.78
CA VAL A 41 22.75 -30.51 1.79
C VAL A 41 22.25 -31.24 3.03
N ASP A 42 22.47 -30.66 4.21
CA ASP A 42 21.85 -31.17 5.44
C ASP A 42 20.32 -31.13 5.35
N ARG A 43 19.70 -32.31 5.36
CA ARG A 43 18.25 -32.47 5.12
C ARG A 43 17.42 -31.81 6.21
N THR A 44 17.88 -31.87 7.46
CA THR A 44 17.16 -31.32 8.61
C THR A 44 17.11 -29.79 8.51
N THR A 45 18.26 -29.16 8.30
CA THR A 45 18.36 -27.70 8.10
C THR A 45 17.52 -27.26 6.91
N TYR A 46 17.63 -27.97 5.79
CA TYR A 46 16.84 -27.67 4.59
C TYR A 46 15.33 -27.70 4.86
N LEU A 47 14.83 -28.77 5.49
CA LEU A 47 13.41 -28.91 5.78
C LEU A 47 12.90 -27.84 6.75
N VAL A 48 13.67 -27.50 7.79
CA VAL A 48 13.31 -26.44 8.75
C VAL A 48 13.13 -25.11 8.03
N PHE A 49 14.12 -24.67 7.26
CA PHE A 49 14.03 -23.38 6.56
C PHE A 49 13.00 -23.41 5.42
N ALA A 50 12.84 -24.53 4.72
CA ALA A 50 11.82 -24.65 3.67
C ALA A 50 10.40 -24.54 4.25
N LEU A 51 10.11 -25.21 5.36
CA LEU A 51 8.81 -25.13 6.02
C LEU A 51 8.55 -23.73 6.57
N LEU A 52 9.55 -23.11 7.21
CA LEU A 52 9.44 -21.73 7.69
C LEU A 52 9.25 -20.73 6.54
N ALA A 53 9.95 -20.91 5.42
CA ALA A 53 9.80 -20.07 4.24
C ALA A 53 8.39 -20.18 3.63
N VAL A 54 7.89 -21.41 3.48
CA VAL A 54 6.53 -21.68 3.00
C VAL A 54 5.50 -21.05 3.94
N ALA A 55 5.60 -21.30 5.25
CA ALA A 55 4.72 -20.71 6.26
C ALA A 55 4.83 -19.17 6.34
N GLY A 56 6.03 -18.64 6.11
CA GLY A 56 6.31 -17.20 6.09
C GLY A 56 5.54 -16.44 5.02
N ASN A 57 4.98 -17.12 4.02
CA ASN A 57 4.05 -16.48 3.08
C ASN A 57 2.74 -16.03 3.73
N ALA A 58 2.34 -16.60 4.87
CA ALA A 58 1.14 -16.18 5.62
C ALA A 58 1.29 -14.81 6.27
N VAL A 59 2.53 -14.44 6.61
CA VAL A 59 2.85 -13.14 7.20
C VAL A 59 3.40 -12.25 6.09
N ALA A 60 2.52 -11.44 5.51
CA ALA A 60 2.87 -10.57 4.40
C ALA A 60 2.30 -9.16 4.56
N ILE A 61 3.12 -8.20 4.16
CA ILE A 61 2.80 -6.78 4.18
C ILE A 61 2.51 -6.35 2.75
N ARG A 62 1.28 -5.88 2.53
CA ARG A 62 0.87 -5.28 1.25
C ARG A 62 1.20 -3.80 1.25
N PHE A 63 1.80 -3.31 0.17
CA PHE A 63 2.07 -1.90 -0.05
C PHE A 63 1.04 -1.30 -1.01
N PRO A 64 0.74 0.01 -0.92
CA PRO A 64 -0.17 0.69 -1.86
C PRO A 64 0.24 0.57 -3.33
N SER A 65 1.52 0.32 -3.62
CA SER A 65 2.02 0.04 -4.97
C SER A 65 1.57 -1.32 -5.57
N GLY A 66 0.90 -2.15 -4.76
CA GLY A 66 0.54 -3.53 -5.08
C GLY A 66 1.68 -4.54 -4.86
N VAL A 67 2.84 -4.09 -4.36
CA VAL A 67 3.94 -4.98 -3.97
C VAL A 67 3.60 -5.67 -2.66
N VAL A 68 3.81 -6.99 -2.61
CA VAL A 68 3.64 -7.81 -1.43
C VAL A 68 5.02 -8.26 -0.96
N VAL A 69 5.27 -8.06 0.32
CA VAL A 69 6.54 -8.39 1.00
C VAL A 69 6.20 -9.41 2.08
N SER A 70 6.63 -10.66 1.90
CA SER A 70 6.35 -11.76 2.84
C SER A 70 7.56 -12.15 3.67
N MET A 71 7.33 -12.77 4.83
CA MET A 71 8.40 -13.29 5.68
C MET A 71 9.09 -14.54 5.10
N GLN A 72 8.77 -14.94 3.86
CA GLN A 72 9.41 -16.07 3.17
C GLN A 72 10.88 -15.81 2.82
N ALA A 73 11.20 -14.60 2.34
CA ALA A 73 12.52 -14.31 1.79
C ALA A 73 13.63 -14.41 2.84
N PRO A 74 13.46 -13.93 4.10
CA PRO A 74 14.51 -14.08 5.10
C PRO A 74 14.88 -15.52 5.43
N PHE A 75 13.90 -16.42 5.52
CA PHE A 75 14.16 -17.84 5.74
C PHE A 75 14.91 -18.47 4.56
N THR A 76 14.56 -18.07 3.34
CA THR A 76 15.17 -18.63 2.13
C THR A 76 16.60 -18.13 1.96
N PHE A 77 16.88 -16.86 2.27
CA PHE A 77 18.24 -16.33 2.29
C PHE A 77 19.12 -17.00 3.34
N ALA A 78 18.60 -17.17 4.56
CA ALA A 78 19.30 -17.90 5.61
C ALA A 78 19.67 -19.32 5.15
N ALA A 79 18.72 -20.03 4.53
CA ALA A 79 18.97 -21.35 3.95
C ALA A 79 20.06 -21.30 2.87
N VAL A 80 20.00 -20.32 1.97
CA VAL A 80 20.97 -20.17 0.88
C VAL A 80 22.39 -19.91 1.39
N TRP A 81 22.56 -19.12 2.44
CA TRP A 81 23.88 -18.85 3.02
C TRP A 81 24.43 -20.02 3.83
N LEU A 82 23.56 -20.82 4.45
CA LEU A 82 23.95 -22.03 5.18
C LEU A 82 24.22 -23.23 4.27
N LEU A 83 23.42 -23.40 3.22
CA LEU A 83 23.32 -24.65 2.45
C LEU A 83 23.75 -24.51 0.99
N GLY A 84 23.95 -23.28 0.52
CA GLY A 84 24.27 -22.98 -0.87
C GLY A 84 23.04 -22.61 -1.70
N TRP A 85 23.30 -22.16 -2.93
CA TRP A 85 22.29 -21.61 -3.84
C TRP A 85 21.16 -22.61 -4.17
N GLN A 86 21.45 -23.91 -4.11
CA GLN A 86 20.51 -24.98 -4.44
C GLN A 86 19.29 -25.01 -3.53
N ALA A 87 19.37 -24.38 -2.35
CA ALA A 87 18.26 -24.33 -1.41
C ALA A 87 17.07 -23.48 -1.91
N ALA A 88 17.32 -22.45 -2.72
CA ALA A 88 16.28 -21.49 -3.10
C ALA A 88 15.22 -22.01 -4.10
N PRO A 89 15.58 -22.67 -5.23
CA PRO A 89 14.61 -22.94 -6.29
C PRO A 89 13.40 -23.75 -5.86
N LEU A 90 13.59 -24.83 -5.08
CA LEU A 90 12.49 -25.66 -4.62
C LEU A 90 11.60 -24.93 -3.60
N VAL A 91 12.20 -24.15 -2.70
CA VAL A 91 11.43 -23.34 -1.72
C VAL A 91 10.58 -22.28 -2.43
N ASN A 92 11.15 -21.61 -3.44
CA ASN A 92 10.43 -20.60 -4.22
C ASN A 92 9.34 -21.23 -5.09
N PHE A 93 9.58 -22.42 -5.64
CA PHE A 93 8.57 -23.18 -6.37
C PHE A 93 7.38 -23.52 -5.47
N MET A 94 7.63 -24.10 -4.28
CA MET A 94 6.57 -24.41 -3.30
C MET A 94 5.84 -23.14 -2.84
N SER A 95 6.57 -22.06 -2.57
CA SER A 95 5.99 -20.78 -2.16
C SER A 95 5.06 -20.22 -3.25
N SER A 96 5.46 -20.31 -4.53
CA SER A 96 4.66 -19.81 -5.64
C SER A 96 3.29 -20.48 -5.76
N ALA A 97 3.18 -21.77 -5.44
CA ALA A 97 1.92 -22.52 -5.49
C ALA A 97 0.91 -22.01 -4.44
N ILE A 98 1.40 -21.44 -3.35
CA ILE A 98 0.59 -20.94 -2.23
C ILE A 98 0.19 -19.48 -2.43
N LEU A 99 0.95 -18.71 -3.22
CA LEU A 99 0.68 -17.27 -3.40
C LEU A 99 -0.73 -16.98 -3.94
N PRO A 100 -1.25 -17.63 -5.01
CA PRO A 100 -2.59 -17.35 -5.52
C PRO A 100 -3.72 -17.53 -4.50
N PRO A 101 -3.87 -18.70 -3.83
CA PRO A 101 -4.94 -18.88 -2.85
C PRO A 101 -4.78 -18.00 -1.61
N LEU A 102 -3.54 -17.68 -1.22
CA LEU A 102 -3.28 -16.94 0.02
C LEU A 102 -3.39 -15.42 -0.15
N HIS A 103 -2.98 -14.89 -1.30
CA HIS A 103 -2.88 -13.44 -1.53
C HIS A 103 -3.76 -12.91 -2.66
N GLY A 104 -4.53 -13.78 -3.31
CA GLY A 104 -5.38 -13.42 -4.45
C GLY A 104 -4.59 -12.89 -5.65
N VAL A 105 -3.33 -13.32 -5.81
CA VAL A 105 -2.51 -12.94 -6.96
C VAL A 105 -2.83 -13.81 -8.17
N SER A 106 -2.66 -13.27 -9.38
CA SER A 106 -2.87 -14.06 -10.60
C SER A 106 -1.86 -15.22 -10.69
N PRO A 107 -2.24 -16.36 -11.30
CA PRO A 107 -1.31 -17.47 -11.53
C PRO A 107 -0.05 -17.03 -12.29
N TRP A 108 -0.19 -16.09 -13.24
CA TRP A 108 0.93 -15.53 -13.99
C TRP A 108 1.91 -14.73 -13.12
N ARG A 109 1.43 -14.02 -12.09
CA ARG A 109 2.32 -13.37 -11.11
C ARG A 109 3.08 -14.39 -10.26
N ALA A 110 2.41 -15.46 -9.85
CA ALA A 110 3.07 -16.56 -9.13
C ALA A 110 4.14 -17.24 -10.00
N VAL A 111 3.87 -17.41 -11.30
CA VAL A 111 4.83 -17.94 -12.27
C VAL A 111 6.06 -17.06 -12.42
N VAL A 112 5.89 -15.73 -12.53
CA VAL A 112 7.04 -14.79 -12.54
C VAL A 112 7.88 -14.96 -11.28
N PHE A 113 7.23 -15.09 -10.11
CA PHE A 113 7.89 -15.26 -8.82
C PHE A 113 8.80 -16.50 -8.77
N VAL A 114 8.40 -17.62 -9.37
CA VAL A 114 9.25 -18.84 -9.45
C VAL A 114 10.59 -18.52 -10.07
N GLY A 115 10.59 -17.83 -11.21
CA GLY A 115 11.80 -17.56 -11.97
C GLY A 115 12.70 -16.52 -11.33
N ASN A 116 12.14 -15.32 -11.07
CA ASN A 116 12.95 -14.18 -10.67
C ASN A 116 13.51 -14.33 -9.25
N ALA A 117 12.71 -14.83 -8.30
CA ALA A 117 13.17 -15.07 -6.94
C ALA A 117 14.22 -16.19 -6.91
N SER A 118 14.01 -17.27 -7.67
CA SER A 118 14.99 -18.36 -7.76
C SER A 118 16.30 -17.90 -8.38
N LEU A 119 16.25 -17.16 -9.49
CA LEU A 119 17.47 -16.63 -10.11
C LEU A 119 18.19 -15.66 -9.18
N ALA A 120 17.48 -14.70 -8.61
CA ALA A 120 18.06 -13.68 -7.76
C ALA A 120 18.69 -14.28 -6.49
N MET A 121 17.99 -15.17 -5.80
CA MET A 121 18.49 -15.82 -4.59
C MET A 121 19.62 -16.80 -4.89
N SER A 122 19.52 -17.57 -5.97
CA SER A 122 20.57 -18.51 -6.36
C SER A 122 21.84 -17.78 -6.77
N ALA A 123 21.72 -16.71 -7.55
CA ALA A 123 22.86 -15.88 -7.96
C ALA A 123 23.54 -15.22 -6.75
N ALA A 124 22.76 -14.64 -5.83
CA ALA A 124 23.27 -14.06 -4.60
C ALA A 124 23.97 -15.12 -3.71
N GLY A 125 23.36 -16.30 -3.57
CA GLY A 125 23.93 -17.41 -2.80
C GLY A 125 25.23 -17.95 -3.37
N TYR A 126 25.25 -18.17 -4.68
CA TYR A 126 26.42 -18.64 -5.39
C TYR A 126 27.57 -17.63 -5.30
N ALA A 127 27.27 -16.34 -5.50
CA ALA A 127 28.26 -15.27 -5.35
C ALA A 127 28.81 -15.22 -3.92
N PHE A 128 27.95 -15.32 -2.91
CA PHE A 128 28.38 -15.33 -1.51
C PHE A 128 29.33 -16.50 -1.22
N TRP A 129 28.94 -17.73 -1.58
CA TRP A 129 29.78 -18.91 -1.37
C TRP A 129 31.11 -18.84 -2.11
N ARG A 130 31.15 -18.22 -3.29
CA ARG A 130 32.40 -17.98 -4.04
C ARG A 130 33.32 -16.99 -3.34
N LEU A 131 32.76 -15.94 -2.73
CA LEU A 131 33.52 -14.89 -2.03
C LEU A 131 33.94 -15.34 -0.63
N ALA A 132 33.04 -15.95 0.14
CA ALA A 132 33.27 -16.41 1.50
C ALA A 132 33.99 -17.78 1.57
N GLY A 133 34.03 -18.52 0.47
CA GLY A 133 34.68 -19.84 0.40
C GLY A 133 33.91 -20.95 1.12
N GLY A 134 32.63 -20.76 1.45
CA GLY A 134 31.81 -21.76 2.15
C GLY A 134 30.53 -21.21 2.77
N PRO A 135 29.92 -21.97 3.70
CA PRO A 135 28.72 -21.53 4.41
C PRO A 135 29.03 -20.36 5.35
N LEU A 136 28.00 -19.58 5.65
CA LEU A 136 28.09 -18.48 6.62
C LEU A 136 28.51 -19.02 8.00
N ARG A 137 29.50 -18.37 8.62
CA ARG A 137 30.04 -18.76 9.92
C ARG A 137 29.57 -17.82 11.05
N PRO A 138 29.54 -18.27 12.31
CA PRO A 138 29.13 -17.42 13.44
C PRO A 138 30.12 -16.30 13.75
N ASP A 139 31.39 -16.48 13.43
CA ASP A 139 32.52 -15.57 13.66
C ASP A 139 32.81 -14.66 12.45
N ALA A 140 31.76 -14.31 11.69
CA ALA A 140 31.88 -13.59 10.44
C ALA A 140 32.68 -12.29 10.58
N SER A 141 33.70 -12.15 9.72
CA SER A 141 34.50 -10.93 9.64
C SER A 141 33.69 -9.78 9.02
N LEU A 142 34.18 -8.54 9.19
CA LEU A 142 33.61 -7.38 8.49
C LEU A 142 33.56 -7.59 6.97
N GLN A 143 34.54 -8.33 6.42
CA GLN A 143 34.59 -8.67 5.01
C GLN A 143 33.42 -9.58 4.58
N GLU A 144 33.06 -10.58 5.38
CA GLU A 144 31.90 -11.43 5.11
C GLU A 144 30.59 -10.64 5.21
N ALA A 145 30.49 -9.69 6.15
CA ALA A 145 29.35 -8.78 6.23
C ALA A 145 29.22 -7.92 4.95
N LEU A 146 30.34 -7.42 4.41
CA LEU A 146 30.36 -6.70 3.14
C LEU A 146 29.97 -7.59 1.95
N PHE A 147 30.39 -8.86 1.94
CA PHE A 147 29.97 -9.84 0.92
C PHE A 147 28.47 -10.11 0.99
N LEU A 148 27.89 -10.24 2.19
CA LEU A 148 26.45 -10.40 2.38
C LEU A 148 25.67 -9.20 1.83
N LEU A 149 26.13 -7.98 2.11
CA LEU A 149 25.52 -6.76 1.58
C LEU A 149 25.61 -6.70 0.05
N ALA A 150 26.78 -7.01 -0.52
CA ALA A 150 26.97 -7.04 -1.97
C ALA A 150 26.07 -8.09 -2.66
N CYS A 151 26.00 -9.30 -2.11
CA CYS A 151 25.17 -10.38 -2.66
C CYS A 151 23.66 -10.09 -2.49
N SER A 152 23.27 -9.48 -1.38
CA SER A 152 21.88 -9.02 -1.17
C SER A 152 21.50 -7.87 -2.11
N SER A 153 22.45 -7.02 -2.47
CA SER A 153 22.26 -5.96 -3.48
C SER A 153 22.03 -6.56 -4.86
N LEU A 154 22.79 -7.62 -5.22
CA LEU A 154 22.57 -8.38 -6.44
C LEU A 154 21.16 -8.97 -6.51
N PHE A 155 20.70 -9.62 -5.43
CA PHE A 155 19.32 -10.10 -5.36
C PHE A 155 18.31 -8.95 -5.53
N SER A 156 18.50 -7.86 -4.78
CA SER A 156 17.59 -6.72 -4.77
C SER A 156 17.43 -6.14 -6.18
N LEU A 157 18.54 -6.02 -6.92
CA LEU A 157 18.57 -5.52 -8.28
C LEU A 157 17.77 -6.41 -9.24
N ILE A 158 18.09 -7.72 -9.28
CA ILE A 158 17.43 -8.68 -10.18
C ILE A 158 15.93 -8.78 -9.86
N ASN A 159 15.59 -8.96 -8.59
CA ASN A 159 14.21 -9.17 -8.17
C ASN A 159 13.36 -7.92 -8.39
N THR A 160 13.87 -6.74 -8.01
CA THR A 160 13.14 -5.47 -8.17
C THR A 160 12.97 -5.12 -9.65
N ALA A 161 14.00 -5.30 -10.48
CA ALA A 161 13.89 -5.10 -11.92
C ALA A 161 12.83 -6.02 -12.53
N ALA A 162 12.84 -7.30 -12.17
CA ALA A 162 11.90 -8.26 -12.70
C ALA A 162 10.44 -7.93 -12.31
N VAL A 163 10.19 -7.65 -11.03
CA VAL A 163 8.85 -7.26 -10.56
C VAL A 163 8.38 -5.97 -11.25
N SER A 164 9.27 -4.99 -11.40
CA SER A 164 8.92 -3.67 -11.97
C SER A 164 8.59 -3.76 -13.46
N VAL A 165 9.39 -4.48 -14.23
CA VAL A 165 9.14 -4.74 -15.65
C VAL A 165 7.86 -5.56 -15.82
N GLY A 166 7.66 -6.60 -15.01
CA GLY A 166 6.44 -7.40 -15.04
C GLY A 166 5.20 -6.56 -14.79
N ARG A 167 5.22 -5.68 -13.78
CA ARG A 167 4.10 -4.78 -13.48
C ARG A 167 3.84 -3.76 -14.59
N TYR A 168 4.89 -3.20 -15.18
CA TYR A 168 4.74 -2.32 -16.34
C TYR A 168 4.12 -3.04 -17.54
N LEU A 169 4.55 -4.27 -17.85
CA LEU A 169 3.96 -5.05 -18.94
C LEU A 169 2.51 -5.45 -18.66
N GLU A 170 2.16 -5.68 -17.40
CA GLU A 170 0.79 -6.02 -16.99
C GLU A 170 -0.17 -4.82 -17.08
N THR A 171 0.24 -3.66 -16.56
CA THR A 171 -0.66 -2.49 -16.39
C THR A 171 -0.48 -1.40 -17.43
N GLY A 172 0.65 -1.37 -18.14
CA GLY A 172 1.05 -0.27 -19.02
C GLY A 172 1.53 1.00 -18.29
N ASP A 173 1.51 1.04 -16.96
CA ASP A 173 1.86 2.22 -16.17
C ASP A 173 3.37 2.35 -15.97
N ARG A 174 3.97 3.37 -16.60
CA ARG A 174 5.41 3.70 -16.48
C ARG A 174 5.83 4.04 -15.05
N ALA A 175 4.90 4.39 -14.16
CA ALA A 175 5.23 4.65 -12.77
C ALA A 175 5.83 3.42 -12.06
N HIS A 176 5.58 2.19 -12.54
CA HIS A 176 6.16 0.98 -11.97
C HIS A 176 7.68 0.86 -12.18
N VAL A 177 8.25 1.48 -13.22
CA VAL A 177 9.70 1.48 -13.49
C VAL A 177 10.38 2.78 -13.03
N ALA A 178 9.64 3.69 -12.39
CA ALA A 178 10.19 4.95 -11.91
C ALA A 178 11.09 4.74 -10.69
N LEU A 179 12.31 5.29 -10.73
CA LEU A 179 13.34 5.12 -9.68
C LEU A 179 12.83 5.45 -8.27
N ARG A 180 11.98 6.48 -8.14
CA ARG A 180 11.34 6.89 -6.87
C ARG A 180 10.52 5.78 -6.20
N ARG A 181 9.99 4.82 -6.96
CA ARG A 181 9.25 3.66 -6.43
C ARG A 181 10.15 2.46 -6.16
N LEU A 182 11.32 2.40 -6.79
CA LEU A 182 12.27 1.29 -6.64
C LEU A 182 13.16 1.45 -5.40
N ALA A 183 13.60 2.68 -5.11
CA ALA A 183 14.51 2.94 -4.00
C ALA A 183 14.01 2.41 -2.63
N PRO A 184 12.73 2.56 -2.24
CA PRO A 184 12.23 1.99 -0.99
C PRO A 184 12.22 0.47 -0.96
N LEU A 185 12.00 -0.21 -2.11
CA LEU A 185 11.99 -1.67 -2.19
C LEU A 185 13.40 -2.26 -2.03
N VAL A 186 14.37 -1.61 -2.68
CA VAL A 186 15.79 -1.95 -2.52
C VAL A 186 16.24 -1.67 -1.08
N GLY A 187 15.91 -0.49 -0.54
CA GLY A 187 16.22 -0.13 0.84
C GLY A 187 15.63 -1.11 1.85
N PHE A 188 14.38 -1.53 1.67
CA PHE A 188 13.75 -2.54 2.54
C PHE A 188 14.48 -3.88 2.49
N THR A 189 14.89 -4.34 1.31
CA THR A 189 15.61 -5.61 1.19
C THR A 189 16.96 -5.56 1.92
N LEU A 190 17.70 -4.47 1.77
CA LEU A 190 19.02 -4.31 2.39
C LEU A 190 18.96 -4.06 3.90
N LEU A 191 17.96 -3.30 4.37
CA LEU A 191 17.85 -2.89 5.77
C LEU A 191 17.02 -3.84 6.62
N ALA A 192 16.16 -4.66 6.00
CA ALA A 192 15.34 -5.63 6.72
C ALA A 192 15.71 -7.07 6.36
N TYR A 193 15.60 -7.49 5.10
CA TYR A 193 15.79 -8.91 4.76
C TYR A 193 17.21 -9.40 5.04
N THR A 194 18.25 -8.65 4.66
CA THR A 194 19.63 -9.10 4.86
C THR A 194 19.98 -9.31 6.34
N PRO A 195 19.74 -8.33 7.25
CA PRO A 195 20.04 -8.53 8.66
C PRO A 195 19.20 -9.65 9.30
N VAL A 196 17.90 -9.74 8.97
CA VAL A 196 17.02 -10.79 9.48
C VAL A 196 17.53 -12.18 9.07
N SER A 197 17.86 -12.34 7.80
CA SER A 197 18.37 -13.60 7.25
C SER A 197 19.68 -14.00 7.93
N TYR A 198 20.55 -13.01 8.19
CA TYR A 198 21.83 -13.24 8.85
C TYR A 198 21.62 -13.70 10.29
N LEU A 199 20.75 -13.01 11.04
CA LEU A 199 20.41 -13.39 12.41
C LEU A 199 19.77 -14.78 12.48
N LEU A 200 18.88 -15.13 11.54
CA LEU A 200 18.29 -16.47 11.48
C LEU A 200 19.36 -17.54 11.23
N ALA A 201 20.30 -17.30 10.30
CA ALA A 201 21.37 -18.24 10.02
C ALA A 201 22.37 -18.38 11.18
N LEU A 202 22.69 -17.28 11.86
CA LEU A 202 23.62 -17.26 12.99
C LEU A 202 23.00 -17.94 14.22
N THR A 203 21.76 -17.61 14.57
CA THR A 203 21.10 -18.17 15.75
C THR A 203 20.79 -19.65 15.59
N TYR A 204 20.55 -20.13 14.37
CA TYR A 204 20.45 -21.55 14.04
C TYR A 204 21.73 -22.32 14.40
N GLN A 205 22.90 -21.72 14.17
CA GLN A 205 24.21 -22.33 14.48
C GLN A 205 24.58 -22.26 15.97
N ILE A 206 23.96 -21.36 16.75
CA ILE A 206 24.26 -21.20 18.18
C ILE A 206 23.47 -22.20 19.02
N SER A 207 22.13 -22.14 18.97
CA SER A 207 21.28 -23.03 19.75
C SER A 207 19.82 -22.99 19.29
N THR A 208 19.13 -24.13 19.40
CA THR A 208 17.72 -24.23 19.02
C THR A 208 16.81 -23.24 19.77
N PRO A 209 16.94 -23.01 21.09
CA PRO A 209 16.08 -22.05 21.78
C PRO A 209 16.24 -20.61 21.27
N VAL A 210 17.48 -20.17 21.00
CA VAL A 210 17.75 -18.81 20.49
C VAL A 210 17.25 -18.67 19.05
N PHE A 211 17.39 -19.71 18.23
CA PHE A 211 16.80 -19.74 16.89
C PHE A 211 15.28 -19.61 16.93
N LEU A 212 14.60 -20.41 17.75
CA LEU A 212 13.14 -20.36 17.88
C LEU A 212 12.66 -18.99 18.39
N LEU A 213 13.36 -18.40 19.36
CA LEU A 213 13.07 -17.05 19.84
C LEU A 213 13.22 -16.02 18.70
N THR A 214 14.27 -16.12 17.90
CA THR A 214 14.52 -15.24 16.75
C THR A 214 13.40 -15.35 15.72
N VAL A 215 12.99 -16.57 15.38
CA VAL A 215 11.84 -16.83 14.50
C VAL A 215 10.56 -16.20 15.08
N ALA A 216 10.28 -16.42 16.36
CA ALA A 216 9.07 -15.92 17.02
C ALA A 216 9.02 -14.38 17.04
N VAL A 217 10.13 -13.72 17.38
CA VAL A 217 10.23 -12.25 17.36
C VAL A 217 9.97 -11.71 15.96
N TRP A 218 10.57 -12.31 14.92
CA TRP A 218 10.37 -11.84 13.54
C TRP A 218 8.96 -12.07 13.03
N LEU A 219 8.33 -13.20 13.34
CA LEU A 219 6.93 -13.45 13.01
C LEU A 219 6.01 -12.48 13.75
N LEU A 220 6.27 -12.20 15.04
CA LEU A 220 5.52 -11.22 15.82
C LEU A 220 5.63 -9.80 15.23
N VAL A 221 6.83 -9.39 14.81
CA VAL A 221 7.04 -8.11 14.11
C VAL A 221 6.25 -8.08 12.80
N GLY A 222 6.27 -9.16 12.02
CA GLY A 222 5.50 -9.24 10.78
C GLY A 222 3.99 -9.13 11.00
N VAL A 223 3.46 -9.87 11.98
CA VAL A 223 2.02 -9.85 12.33
C VAL A 223 1.60 -8.50 12.89
N THR A 224 2.41 -7.88 13.75
CA THR A 224 2.11 -6.54 14.31
C THR A 224 2.15 -5.46 13.23
N LEU A 225 3.10 -5.51 12.30
CA LEU A 225 3.14 -4.59 11.16
C LEU A 225 1.96 -4.79 10.20
N GLN A 226 1.57 -6.04 9.94
CA GLN A 226 0.39 -6.37 9.15
C GLN A 226 -0.89 -5.83 9.81
N GLY A 227 -1.06 -6.07 11.11
CA GLY A 227 -2.18 -5.57 11.91
C GLY A 227 -2.24 -4.04 11.94
N TYR A 228 -1.10 -3.38 12.20
CA TYR A 228 -1.01 -1.92 12.22
C TYR A 228 -1.43 -1.30 10.88
N ARG A 229 -1.03 -1.88 9.75
CA ARG A 229 -1.46 -1.41 8.42
C ARG A 229 -2.95 -1.61 8.19
N ALA A 230 -3.48 -2.80 8.51
CA ALA A 230 -4.91 -3.06 8.39
C ALA A 230 -5.73 -2.07 9.24
N SER A 231 -5.29 -1.81 10.48
CA SER A 231 -5.93 -0.81 11.34
C SER A 231 -5.84 0.60 10.77
N ARG A 232 -4.71 0.99 10.18
CA ARG A 232 -4.54 2.29 9.52
C ARG A 232 -5.51 2.49 8.36
N GLU A 233 -5.67 1.48 7.51
CA GLU A 233 -6.61 1.53 6.37
C GLU A 233 -8.05 1.71 6.85
N VAL A 234 -8.47 0.96 7.88
CA VAL A 234 -9.80 1.10 8.50
C VAL A 234 -9.98 2.48 9.11
N TYR A 235 -8.96 3.00 9.80
CA TYR A 235 -9.03 4.32 10.44
C TYR A 235 -9.19 5.45 9.40
N GLU A 236 -8.48 5.37 8.28
CA GLU A 236 -8.63 6.34 7.19
C GLU A 236 -10.02 6.29 6.55
N GLN A 237 -10.59 5.09 6.38
CA GLN A 237 -11.95 4.93 5.88
C GLN A 237 -12.98 5.52 6.84
N LEU A 238 -12.81 5.26 8.13
CA LEU A 238 -13.65 5.82 9.18
C LEU A 238 -13.57 7.36 9.19
N GLU A 239 -12.36 7.92 9.13
CA GLU A 239 -12.16 9.38 9.10
C GLU A 239 -12.83 10.02 7.87
N ARG A 240 -12.72 9.40 6.68
CA ARG A 240 -13.41 9.87 5.47
C ARG A 240 -14.94 9.81 5.62
N ALA A 241 -15.46 8.71 6.17
CA ALA A 241 -16.89 8.55 6.39
C ALA A 241 -17.42 9.58 7.42
N THR A 242 -16.70 9.79 8.51
CA THR A 242 -17.04 10.80 9.52
C THR A 242 -17.05 12.21 8.92
N ARG A 243 -16.03 12.58 8.14
CA ARG A 243 -16.00 13.89 7.46
C ARG A 243 -17.17 14.08 6.49
N GLU A 244 -17.57 13.03 5.77
CA GLU A 244 -18.72 13.12 4.86
C GLU A 244 -20.05 13.23 5.63
N LEU A 245 -20.21 12.50 6.73
CA LEU A 245 -21.37 12.63 7.64
C LEU A 245 -21.43 14.03 8.26
N GLU A 246 -20.29 14.58 8.71
CA GLU A 246 -20.21 15.95 9.22
C GLU A 246 -20.62 16.96 8.15
N ARG A 247 -20.14 16.80 6.90
CA ARG A 247 -20.52 17.66 5.78
C ARG A 247 -22.02 17.61 5.52
N MET A 248 -22.59 16.41 5.35
CA MET A 248 -24.04 16.22 5.17
C MET A 248 -24.87 16.78 6.32
N SER A 249 -24.32 16.77 7.54
CA SER A 249 -25.01 17.22 8.74
C SER A 249 -24.88 18.73 8.99
N THR A 250 -23.94 19.44 8.34
CA THR A 250 -23.64 20.86 8.61
C THR A 250 -23.91 21.78 7.43
N THR A 251 -23.79 21.30 6.20
CA THR A 251 -24.06 22.08 4.99
C THR A 251 -25.30 21.62 4.25
N ASP A 252 -25.87 22.51 3.45
CA ASP A 252 -26.92 22.21 2.48
C ASP A 252 -26.29 21.61 1.22
N PRO A 253 -26.70 20.43 0.75
CA PRO A 253 -26.02 19.72 -0.33
C PRO A 253 -26.12 20.41 -1.70
N LEU A 254 -27.12 21.27 -1.92
CA LEU A 254 -27.29 21.98 -3.20
C LEU A 254 -26.43 23.24 -3.28
N THR A 255 -26.40 24.02 -2.19
CA THR A 255 -25.80 25.35 -2.15
C THR A 255 -24.44 25.41 -1.45
N ASP A 256 -24.10 24.35 -0.72
CA ASP A 256 -22.91 24.23 0.13
C ASP A 256 -22.84 25.28 1.27
N LEU A 257 -23.88 26.11 1.44
CA LEU A 257 -24.02 26.98 2.62
C LEU A 257 -24.28 26.15 3.89
N LEU A 258 -24.12 26.76 5.05
CA LEU A 258 -24.50 26.11 6.31
C LEU A 258 -26.01 25.84 6.31
N ASN A 259 -26.43 24.70 6.82
CA ASN A 259 -27.85 24.33 6.84
C ASN A 259 -28.60 25.01 8.01
N ARG A 260 -29.92 24.88 7.99
CA ARG A 260 -30.82 25.38 9.04
C ARG A 260 -30.44 24.93 10.46
N ARG A 261 -29.91 23.71 10.63
CA ARG A 261 -29.52 23.21 11.95
C ARG A 261 -28.36 24.03 12.53
N VAL A 262 -27.34 24.29 11.71
CA VAL A 262 -26.18 25.09 12.12
C VAL A 262 -26.57 26.56 12.33
N PHE A 263 -27.51 27.07 11.54
CA PHE A 263 -28.09 28.40 11.76
C PHE A 263 -28.67 28.57 13.16
N LEU A 264 -29.53 27.65 13.61
CA LEU A 264 -30.16 27.72 14.92
C LEU A 264 -29.15 27.65 16.07
N ASP A 265 -28.14 26.80 15.95
CA ASP A 265 -27.09 26.65 16.96
C ASP A 265 -26.20 27.91 17.04
N LEU A 266 -25.72 28.43 15.90
CA LEU A 266 -24.91 29.65 15.87
C LEU A 266 -25.69 30.89 16.34
N LEU A 267 -26.96 31.02 15.92
CA LEU A 267 -27.80 32.11 16.40
C LEU A 267 -27.97 32.05 17.92
N GLY A 268 -28.22 30.87 18.49
CA GLY A 268 -28.32 30.70 19.94
C GLY A 268 -27.06 31.11 20.68
N ARG A 269 -25.88 30.75 20.15
CA ARG A 269 -24.57 31.13 20.72
C ARG A 269 -24.33 32.63 20.68
N GLU A 270 -24.57 33.27 19.54
CA GLU A 270 -24.36 34.72 19.39
C GLU A 270 -25.36 35.54 20.24
N LEU A 271 -26.60 35.09 20.37
CA LEU A 271 -27.56 35.72 21.28
C LEU A 271 -27.13 35.58 22.75
N ALA A 272 -26.60 34.43 23.17
CA ALA A 272 -26.05 34.26 24.51
C ALA A 272 -24.83 35.16 24.75
N ARG A 273 -23.97 35.30 23.74
CA ARG A 273 -22.81 36.21 23.78
C ARG A 273 -23.24 37.68 23.91
N HIS A 274 -24.21 38.12 23.10
CA HIS A 274 -24.80 39.45 23.20
C HIS A 274 -25.35 39.72 24.60
N ARG A 275 -26.13 38.80 25.17
CA ARG A 275 -26.68 38.94 26.53
C ARG A 275 -25.61 39.08 27.61
N ARG A 276 -24.45 38.43 27.44
CA ARG A 276 -23.37 38.43 28.43
C ARG A 276 -22.44 39.62 28.32
N TYR A 277 -22.10 40.02 27.09
CA TYR A 277 -21.03 40.99 26.83
C TYR A 277 -21.52 42.29 26.19
N GLY A 278 -22.75 42.34 25.68
CA GLY A 278 -23.32 43.49 24.97
C GLY A 278 -22.86 43.62 23.52
N ASP A 279 -22.01 42.71 23.02
CA ASP A 279 -21.54 42.72 21.62
C ASP A 279 -22.73 42.71 20.64
N PRO A 280 -22.80 43.64 19.66
CA PRO A 280 -23.95 43.71 18.76
C PRO A 280 -23.95 42.53 17.77
N VAL A 281 -25.14 42.02 17.42
CA VAL A 281 -25.32 40.99 16.41
C VAL A 281 -26.49 41.35 15.51
N SER A 282 -26.29 41.27 14.19
CA SER A 282 -27.32 41.50 13.19
C SER A 282 -27.63 40.22 12.43
N LEU A 283 -28.89 40.04 12.03
CA LEU A 283 -29.34 38.91 11.23
C LEU A 283 -30.03 39.44 9.96
N VAL A 284 -29.60 38.95 8.81
CA VAL A 284 -30.24 39.20 7.52
C VAL A 284 -31.00 37.94 7.11
N LEU A 285 -32.29 38.08 6.83
CA LEU A 285 -33.11 37.02 6.24
C LEU A 285 -33.41 37.40 4.79
N LEU A 286 -33.22 36.46 3.86
CA LEU A 286 -33.43 36.66 2.44
C LEU A 286 -34.41 35.60 1.91
N ASP A 287 -35.30 36.03 1.04
CA ASP A 287 -36.26 35.19 0.31
C ASP A 287 -36.23 35.56 -1.17
N LEU A 288 -36.19 34.58 -2.07
CA LEU A 288 -36.11 34.82 -3.51
C LEU A 288 -37.49 35.02 -4.12
N ARG A 289 -37.91 36.28 -4.25
CA ARG A 289 -39.18 36.63 -4.88
C ARG A 289 -39.31 36.05 -6.30
N GLY A 290 -40.38 35.29 -6.52
CA GLY A 290 -40.72 34.73 -7.83
C GLY A 290 -39.98 33.44 -8.19
N PHE A 291 -39.25 32.82 -7.25
CA PHE A 291 -38.52 31.58 -7.48
C PHE A 291 -39.42 30.44 -8.00
N LYS A 292 -40.65 30.32 -7.47
CA LYS A 292 -41.63 29.36 -7.99
C LYS A 292 -41.89 29.50 -9.49
N ARG A 293 -42.00 30.73 -10.00
CA ARG A 293 -42.21 30.99 -11.44
C ARG A 293 -41.03 30.52 -12.28
N VAL A 294 -39.81 30.63 -11.76
CA VAL A 294 -38.60 30.10 -12.42
C VAL A 294 -38.69 28.58 -12.52
N ASN A 295 -39.02 27.88 -11.42
CA ASN A 295 -39.21 26.43 -11.44
C ASN A 295 -40.32 26.00 -12.41
N ASP A 296 -41.45 26.70 -12.39
CA ASP A 296 -42.63 26.35 -13.21
C ASP A 296 -42.38 26.60 -14.71
N THR A 297 -41.54 27.60 -15.07
CA THR A 297 -41.29 27.99 -16.47
C THR A 297 -40.07 27.29 -17.07
N LEU A 298 -39.01 27.09 -16.28
CA LEU A 298 -37.70 26.63 -16.75
C LEU A 298 -37.27 25.29 -16.14
N GLY A 299 -38.09 24.72 -15.26
CA GLY A 299 -37.83 23.45 -14.58
C GLY A 299 -36.95 23.59 -13.34
N HIS A 300 -36.99 22.55 -12.49
CA HIS A 300 -36.29 22.53 -11.20
C HIS A 300 -34.76 22.65 -11.32
N GLN A 301 -34.14 22.11 -12.38
CA GLN A 301 -32.70 22.25 -12.60
C GLN A 301 -32.27 23.72 -12.79
N ALA A 302 -33.11 24.54 -13.45
CA ALA A 302 -32.86 25.96 -13.58
C ALA A 302 -32.98 26.68 -12.23
N GLY A 303 -33.97 26.30 -11.41
CA GLY A 303 -34.09 26.78 -10.04
C GLY A 303 -32.89 26.42 -9.16
N ASP A 304 -32.41 25.18 -9.24
CA ASP A 304 -31.21 24.73 -8.54
C ASP A 304 -29.98 25.58 -8.90
N THR A 305 -29.84 25.91 -10.17
CA THR A 305 -28.77 26.80 -10.66
C THR A 305 -28.88 28.21 -10.06
N VAL A 306 -30.09 28.75 -9.96
CA VAL A 306 -30.33 30.06 -9.33
C VAL A 306 -29.96 30.03 -7.86
N LEU A 307 -30.35 28.98 -7.12
CA LEU A 307 -30.01 28.83 -5.70
C LEU A 307 -28.49 28.75 -5.48
N GLN A 308 -27.78 27.98 -6.32
CA GLN A 308 -26.32 27.90 -6.30
C GLN A 308 -25.67 29.26 -6.58
N TRP A 309 -26.21 30.03 -7.52
CA TRP A 309 -25.68 31.35 -7.86
C TRP A 309 -25.84 32.35 -6.71
N VAL A 310 -27.01 32.36 -6.07
CA VAL A 310 -27.28 33.18 -4.87
C VAL A 310 -26.34 32.82 -3.74
N ALA A 311 -26.18 31.52 -3.46
CA ALA A 311 -25.26 31.03 -2.44
C ALA A 311 -23.81 31.46 -2.69
N HIS A 312 -23.36 31.36 -3.93
CA HIS A 312 -22.04 31.82 -4.34
C HIS A 312 -21.88 33.34 -4.16
N ALA A 313 -22.90 34.13 -4.53
CA ALA A 313 -22.91 35.57 -4.34
C ALA A 313 -22.83 35.96 -2.86
N LEU A 314 -23.59 35.30 -1.98
CA LEU A 314 -23.55 35.51 -0.53
C LEU A 314 -22.15 35.22 0.02
N ARG A 315 -21.58 34.05 -0.26
CA ARG A 315 -20.24 33.66 0.19
C ARG A 315 -19.14 34.66 -0.18
N ARG A 316 -19.23 35.30 -1.34
CA ARG A 316 -18.24 36.29 -1.81
C ARG A 316 -18.41 37.69 -1.22
N ARG A 317 -19.56 37.99 -0.61
CA ARG A 317 -19.91 39.33 -0.13
C ARG A 317 -19.86 39.48 1.38
N ILE A 318 -19.90 38.37 2.12
CA ILE A 318 -19.84 38.38 3.58
C ILE A 318 -18.40 38.45 4.10
N ARG A 319 -18.20 38.95 5.32
CA ARG A 319 -16.89 38.97 5.98
C ARG A 319 -16.54 37.58 6.52
N ARG A 320 -15.27 37.35 6.86
CA ARG A 320 -14.82 36.10 7.50
C ARG A 320 -15.52 35.76 8.82
N THR A 321 -16.00 36.78 9.54
CA THR A 321 -16.72 36.62 10.81
C THR A 321 -18.21 36.37 10.64
N ASP A 322 -18.75 36.63 9.45
CA ASP A 322 -20.15 36.42 9.13
C ASP A 322 -20.36 34.97 8.65
N ALA A 323 -21.58 34.45 8.82
CA ALA A 323 -21.93 33.11 8.37
C ALA A 323 -23.20 33.15 7.52
N ALA A 324 -23.18 32.51 6.34
CA ALA A 324 -24.34 32.38 5.46
C ALA A 324 -24.95 30.99 5.51
N PHE A 325 -26.27 30.94 5.49
CA PHE A 325 -27.07 29.74 5.68
C PHE A 325 -28.15 29.61 4.61
N ARG A 326 -28.54 28.38 4.29
CA ARG A 326 -29.82 28.08 3.62
C ARG A 326 -30.78 27.48 4.64
N LEU A 327 -31.94 28.11 4.83
CA LEU A 327 -32.93 27.68 5.80
C LEU A 327 -33.85 26.59 5.23
N GLY A 328 -34.09 26.60 3.93
CA GLY A 328 -34.91 25.64 3.18
C GLY A 328 -35.56 26.31 1.98
N GLY A 329 -35.91 25.54 0.94
CA GLY A 329 -36.52 26.10 -0.27
C GLY A 329 -35.65 27.18 -0.91
N ASP A 330 -36.18 28.41 -0.96
CA ASP A 330 -35.60 29.64 -1.45
C ASP A 330 -35.18 30.65 -0.35
N GLU A 331 -35.19 30.22 0.91
CA GLU A 331 -34.86 31.05 2.07
C GLU A 331 -33.37 30.93 2.46
N PHE A 332 -32.73 32.08 2.66
CA PHE A 332 -31.35 32.22 3.10
C PHE A 332 -31.23 33.11 4.33
N ALA A 333 -30.16 32.95 5.09
CA ALA A 333 -29.83 33.83 6.20
C ALA A 333 -28.35 34.21 6.20
N VAL A 334 -28.02 35.39 6.74
CA VAL A 334 -26.65 35.79 7.07
C VAL A 334 -26.62 36.29 8.51
N LEU A 335 -25.83 35.63 9.35
CA LEU A 335 -25.55 36.05 10.71
C LEU A 335 -24.29 36.93 10.71
N CYS A 336 -24.39 38.13 11.28
CA CYS A 336 -23.34 39.15 11.29
C CYS A 336 -22.97 39.53 12.74
N PRO A 337 -22.10 38.76 13.41
CA PRO A 337 -21.57 39.13 14.73
C PRO A 337 -20.81 40.46 14.69
N GLY A 338 -20.80 41.19 15.81
CA GLY A 338 -20.09 42.47 15.95
C GLY A 338 -20.63 43.58 15.06
N THR A 339 -21.90 43.51 14.65
CA THR A 339 -22.51 44.47 13.71
C THR A 339 -23.74 45.09 14.36
N GLY A 340 -23.72 46.42 14.56
CA GLY A 340 -24.89 47.19 14.96
C GLY A 340 -25.84 47.46 13.79
N LEU A 341 -27.07 47.85 14.10
CA LEU A 341 -28.07 48.29 13.13
C LEU A 341 -28.08 49.80 12.96
#